data_AF-A0A942DJE4-F1
#
_entry.id   AF-A0A942DJE4-F1
#
_cell.length_a   1.000
_cell.length_b   1.000
_cell.length_c   1.000
_cell.angle_alpha   90.00
_cell.angle_beta   90.00
_cell.angle_gamma   90.00
#
_symmetry.space_group_name_H-M   'P 1'
#
loop_
_entity.id
_entity.type
_entity.pdbx_description
1 polymer ?
#
loop_
_entity_poly.entity_id
_entity_poly.type
_entity_poly.pdbx_seq_one_letter_code
_entity_poly.pdbx_strand_id
1 'polypeptide(L)'
;MPLVQNRVTKIRQHDERFYLDILSETESGSWVLTLPPILSAHQTELEQLLGKVFSGRPSSKENFALAQQMSMNWCFSKCKQFGKVFEECWSEAV
;
A
#
# COMPACT_ATOMS: atom_id res chain seq x y z
N MET A 1 -12.92 39.58 -8.30
CA MET A 1 -12.55 38.50 -7.36
C MET A 1 -12.17 37.26 -8.15
N PRO A 2 -10.94 36.75 -8.01
CA PRO A 2 -10.71 35.32 -8.24
C PRO A 2 -9.87 34.71 -7.10
N LEU A 3 -10.48 33.83 -6.31
CA LEU A 3 -9.84 33.03 -5.26
C LEU A 3 -10.10 31.54 -5.51
N VAL A 4 -9.75 31.01 -6.68
CA VAL A 4 -9.81 29.55 -6.92
C VAL A 4 -8.71 29.14 -7.90
N GLN A 5 -7.43 29.33 -7.56
CA GLN A 5 -6.38 28.91 -8.51
C GLN A 5 -5.01 28.58 -7.93
N ASN A 6 -4.88 28.29 -6.63
CA ASN A 6 -3.55 27.97 -6.06
C ASN A 6 -3.62 27.03 -4.84
N ARG A 7 -4.16 25.82 -5.01
CA ARG A 7 -3.98 24.72 -4.03
C ARG A 7 -3.62 23.38 -4.68
N VAL A 8 -3.07 23.40 -5.90
CA VAL A 8 -2.62 22.18 -6.59
C VAL A 8 -1.21 22.38 -7.12
N THR A 9 -0.28 22.78 -6.25
CA THR A 9 1.14 22.93 -6.62
C THR A 9 2.03 22.30 -5.56
N LYS A 10 2.42 21.06 -5.87
CA LYS A 10 3.50 20.21 -5.33
C LYS A 10 2.99 18.84 -4.87
N ILE A 11 2.37 18.09 -5.77
CA ILE A 11 2.52 16.63 -5.72
C ILE A 11 3.98 16.41 -6.11
N ARG A 12 4.82 16.13 -5.12
CA ARG A 12 6.20 15.73 -5.35
C ARG A 12 6.14 14.55 -6.33
N GLN A 13 6.94 14.59 -7.39
CA GLN A 13 7.16 13.45 -8.30
C GLN A 13 7.90 12.34 -7.55
N HIS A 14 7.28 11.80 -6.51
CA HIS A 14 7.70 10.54 -5.90
C HIS A 14 7.13 9.45 -6.80
N ASP A 15 8.01 8.55 -7.21
CA ASP A 15 7.78 7.48 -8.18
C ASP A 15 6.53 6.65 -7.80
N GLU A 16 5.35 6.96 -8.35
CA GLU A 16 4.05 6.32 -8.00
C GLU A 16 4.04 4.78 -8.14
N ARG A 17 5.12 4.20 -8.65
CA ARG A 17 5.38 2.76 -8.71
C ARG A 17 5.49 2.10 -7.33
N PHE A 18 5.99 2.77 -6.29
CA PHE A 18 6.11 2.11 -4.97
C PHE A 18 4.75 1.75 -4.34
N TYR A 19 3.65 2.41 -4.73
CA TYR A 19 2.31 2.00 -4.29
C TYR A 19 1.90 0.65 -4.89
N LEU A 20 2.33 0.38 -6.13
CA LEU A 20 2.07 -0.88 -6.84
C LEU A 20 2.93 -2.02 -6.30
N ASP A 21 4.12 -1.70 -5.78
CA ASP A 21 5.06 -2.67 -5.22
C ASP A 21 4.63 -3.24 -3.86
N ILE A 22 3.62 -2.65 -3.20
CA ILE A 22 3.12 -3.09 -1.89
C ILE A 22 2.67 -4.56 -1.94
N LEU A 23 2.06 -4.98 -3.05
CA LEU A 23 1.64 -6.34 -3.28
C LEU A 23 2.06 -6.75 -4.69
N SER A 24 2.86 -7.79 -4.77
CA SER A 24 3.30 -8.40 -6.03
C SER A 24 2.86 -9.86 -6.10
N GLU A 25 2.74 -10.39 -7.31
CA GLU A 25 2.43 -11.79 -7.56
C GLU A 25 3.65 -12.50 -8.15
N THR A 26 4.01 -13.65 -7.58
CA THR A 26 5.08 -14.50 -8.10
C THR A 26 4.61 -15.30 -9.31
N GLU A 27 5.55 -15.88 -10.06
CA GLU A 27 5.24 -16.81 -11.17
C GLU A 27 4.40 -18.02 -10.72
N SER A 28 4.47 -18.40 -9.45
CA SER A 28 3.67 -19.47 -8.84
C SER A 28 2.25 -19.03 -8.43
N GLY A 29 1.87 -17.77 -8.67
CA GLY A 29 0.58 -17.21 -8.25
C GLY A 29 0.50 -16.96 -6.74
N SER A 30 1.64 -16.83 -6.07
CA SER A 30 1.70 -16.49 -4.64
C SER A 30 1.85 -14.99 -4.48
N TRP A 31 1.19 -14.42 -3.47
CA TRP A 31 1.28 -12.98 -3.22
C TRP A 31 2.39 -12.67 -2.24
N VAL A 32 3.16 -11.64 -2.56
CA VAL A 32 4.29 -11.16 -1.76
C VAL A 32 4.04 -9.71 -1.40
N LEU A 33 4.05 -9.42 -0.11
CA LEU A 33 3.92 -8.08 0.42
C LEU A 33 5.29 -7.42 0.55
N THR A 34 5.39 -6.18 0.07
CA THR A 34 6.53 -5.30 0.33
C THR A 34 6.01 -4.12 1.12
N LEU A 35 6.40 -4.02 2.40
CA LEU A 35 5.92 -2.95 3.26
C LEU A 35 7.01 -1.91 3.52
N PRO A 36 6.61 -0.65 3.84
CA PRO A 36 7.57 0.33 4.31
C PRO A 36 8.24 -0.17 5.60
N PRO A 37 9.52 0.17 5.87
CA PRO A 37 10.27 -0.38 7.00
C PRO A 37 9.56 -0.24 8.36
N ILE A 38 8.92 0.91 8.60
CA ILE A 38 8.14 1.17 9.82
C ILE A 38 6.93 0.24 9.99
N LEU A 39 6.38 -0.28 8.90
CA LEU A 39 5.25 -1.21 8.92
C LEU A 39 5.66 -2.68 8.85
N SER A 40 6.95 -3.00 8.71
CA SER A 40 7.45 -4.37 8.63
C SER A 40 7.01 -5.23 9.83
N ALA A 41 7.03 -4.65 11.03
CA ALA A 41 6.55 -5.31 12.26
C ALA A 41 5.06 -5.68 12.23
N HIS A 42 4.28 -5.07 11.33
CA HIS A 42 2.85 -5.30 11.15
C HIS A 42 2.54 -6.16 9.92
N GLN A 43 3.54 -6.70 9.22
CA GLN A 43 3.33 -7.49 8.01
C GLN A 43 2.39 -8.68 8.24
N THR A 44 2.59 -9.43 9.31
CA THR A 44 1.74 -10.58 9.66
C THR A 44 0.27 -10.20 9.86
N GLU A 45 -0.01 -8.97 10.34
CA GLU A 45 -1.39 -8.48 10.50
C GLU A 45 -2.07 -8.34 9.13
N LEU A 46 -1.35 -7.77 8.15
CA LEU A 46 -1.84 -7.61 6.79
C LEU A 46 -1.99 -8.96 6.08
N GLU A 47 -1.02 -9.86 6.23
CA GLU A 47 -1.10 -11.22 5.68
C GLU A 47 -2.32 -11.98 6.21
N GLN A 48 -2.60 -11.88 7.51
CA GLN A 48 -3.78 -12.50 8.11
C GLN A 48 -5.09 -11.87 7.60
N LEU A 49 -5.12 -10.55 7.39
CA LEU A 49 -6.28 -9.87 6.82
C LEU A 49 -6.54 -10.34 5.39
N LEU A 50 -5.51 -10.35 4.54
CA LEU A 50 -5.62 -10.86 3.17
C LEU A 50 -5.99 -12.34 3.15
N GLY A 51 -5.36 -13.15 4.01
CA GLY A 51 -5.67 -14.56 4.16
C GLY A 51 -7.13 -14.81 4.52
N LYS A 52 -7.73 -14.01 5.41
CA LYS A 52 -9.15 -14.12 5.75
C LYS A 52 -10.06 -13.76 4.57
N VAL A 53 -9.77 -12.65 3.89
CA VAL A 53 -10.63 -12.10 2.83
C VAL A 53 -10.56 -12.95 1.56
N PHE A 54 -9.38 -13.47 1.23
CA PHE A 54 -9.11 -14.19 0.00
C PHE A 54 -8.92 -15.71 0.21
N SER A 55 -9.16 -16.22 1.43
CA SER A 55 -9.15 -17.66 1.71
C SER A 55 -10.07 -18.41 0.74
N GLY A 56 -9.52 -19.44 0.09
CA GLY A 56 -10.25 -20.27 -0.87
C GLY A 56 -10.46 -19.65 -2.26
N ARG A 57 -9.93 -18.45 -2.55
CA ARG A 57 -9.97 -17.83 -3.89
C ARG A 57 -8.65 -17.14 -4.28
N PRO A 58 -7.50 -17.83 -4.28
CA PRO A 58 -6.21 -17.16 -4.40
C PRO A 58 -5.83 -16.63 -5.80
N SER A 59 -6.59 -16.92 -6.87
CA SER A 59 -6.01 -16.90 -8.22
C SER A 59 -6.79 -16.18 -9.34
N SER A 60 -7.80 -15.35 -9.04
CA SER A 60 -8.37 -14.46 -10.09
C SER A 60 -7.63 -13.13 -10.14
N LYS A 61 -7.40 -12.59 -11.34
CA LYS A 61 -6.81 -11.25 -11.54
C LYS A 61 -7.60 -10.15 -10.80
N GLU A 62 -8.91 -10.34 -10.67
CA GLU A 62 -9.80 -9.46 -9.91
C GLU A 62 -9.49 -9.49 -8.42
N ASN A 63 -9.15 -10.66 -7.87
CA ASN A 63 -8.76 -10.79 -6.47
C ASN A 63 -7.40 -10.15 -6.20
N PHE A 64 -6.45 -10.24 -7.14
CA PHE A 64 -5.17 -9.54 -7.02
C PHE A 64 -5.35 -8.02 -6.99
N ALA A 65 -6.10 -7.45 -7.94
CA ALA A 65 -6.36 -6.01 -7.97
C ALA A 65 -7.04 -5.51 -6.69
N LEU A 66 -8.01 -6.27 -6.18
CA LEU A 66 -8.66 -5.95 -4.91
C LEU A 66 -7.70 -6.07 -3.72
N ALA A 67 -6.89 -7.13 -3.68
CA ALA A 67 -5.89 -7.33 -2.63
C ALA A 67 -4.83 -6.22 -2.63
N GLN A 68 -4.40 -5.75 -3.80
CA GLN A 68 -3.47 -4.64 -3.95
C GLN A 68 -4.09 -3.35 -3.41
N GLN A 69 -5.31 -3.01 -3.81
CA GLN A 69 -6.02 -1.83 -3.31
C GLN A 69 -6.25 -1.90 -1.79
N MET A 70 -6.60 -3.07 -1.26
CA MET A 70 -6.76 -3.27 0.19
C MET A 70 -5.45 -3.09 0.93
N SER A 71 -4.36 -3.64 0.40
CA SER A 71 -3.01 -3.52 0.98
C SER A 71 -2.56 -2.06 1.00
N MET A 72 -2.78 -1.32 -0.09
CA MET A 72 -2.55 0.13 -0.15
C MET A 72 -3.35 0.85 0.94
N ASN A 73 -4.68 0.67 0.97
CA ASN A 73 -5.56 1.33 1.94
C ASN A 73 -5.17 1.05 3.38
N TRP A 74 -4.77 -0.20 3.67
CA TRP A 74 -4.29 -0.60 4.98
C TRP A 74 -2.98 0.13 5.33
N CYS A 75 -2.01 0.19 4.41
CA CYS A 75 -0.75 0.88 4.66
C CYS A 75 -0.97 2.38 4.90
N PHE A 76 -1.81 3.04 4.09
CA PHE A 76 -2.20 4.44 4.32
C PHE A 76 -2.80 4.65 5.72
N SER A 77 -3.70 3.74 6.13
CA SER A 77 -4.37 3.82 7.42
C SER A 77 -3.40 3.61 8.59
N LYS A 78 -2.47 2.66 8.48
CA LYS A 78 -1.44 2.41 9.50
C LYS A 78 -0.42 3.53 9.57
N CYS A 79 0.09 4.03 8.45
CA CYS A 79 0.97 5.21 8.42
C CYS A 79 0.36 6.40 9.16
N LYS A 80 -0.93 6.65 8.94
CA LYS A 80 -1.68 7.70 9.64
C LYS A 80 -1.75 7.46 11.15
N GLN A 81 -1.84 6.22 11.63
CA GLN A 81 -1.79 5.90 13.06
C GLN A 81 -0.43 6.26 13.68
N PHE A 82 0.65 6.18 12.90
CA PHE A 82 1.99 6.65 13.29
C PHE A 82 2.20 8.16 13.08
N GLY A 83 1.16 8.90 12.67
CA GLY A 83 1.24 10.34 12.41
C GLY A 83 2.04 10.70 11.15
N LYS A 84 2.31 9.73 10.27
CA LYS A 84 3.08 9.90 9.04
C LYS A 84 2.19 9.84 7.81
N VAL A 85 2.54 10.58 6.77
CA VAL A 85 2.01 10.29 5.43
C VAL A 85 2.71 9.07 4.84
N PHE A 86 2.11 8.43 3.85
CA PHE A 86 2.61 7.17 3.32
C PHE A 86 4.03 7.29 2.75
N GLU A 87 4.35 8.42 2.11
CA GLU A 87 5.68 8.71 1.56
C GLU A 87 6.74 8.80 2.67
N GLU A 88 6.38 9.30 3.84
CA GLU A 88 7.26 9.38 5.01
C GLU A 88 7.53 7.99 5.59
N CYS A 89 6.53 7.10 5.58
CA CYS A 89 6.73 5.70 5.97
C CYS A 89 7.73 4.98 5.07
N TRP A 90 7.78 5.34 3.77
CA TRP A 90 8.68 4.72 2.79
C TRP A 90 10.08 5.33 2.79
N SER A 91 10.18 6.61 3.17
CA SER A 91 11.45 7.36 3.17
C SER A 91 12.35 7.05 4.37
N GLU A 92 11.79 6.54 5.47
CA GLU A 92 12.56 6.06 6.62
C GLU A 92 13.01 4.62 6.42
N ALA A 93 13.81 4.39 5.38
CA ALA A 93 14.78 3.30 5.37
C ALA A 93 16.03 3.82 6.11
N VAL A 94 16.13 3.47 7.39
CA VAL A 94 17.41 3.54 8.13
C VAL A 94 18.16 2.25 7.87
#